data_AF-A0A960WHR4-F1
#
_entry.id   AF-A0A960WHR4-F1
#
_cell.length_a   1.000
_cell.length_b   1.000
_cell.length_c   1.000
_cell.angle_alpha   90.00
_cell.angle_beta   90.00
_cell.angle_gamma   90.00
#
_symmetry.space_group_name_H-M   'P 1'
#
loop_
_entity.id
_entity.type
_entity.pdbx_description
1 polymer ?
#
loop_
_entity_poly.entity_id
_entity_poly.type
_entity_poly.pdbx_seq_one_letter_code
_entity_poly.pdbx_strand_id
1 'polypeptide(L)'
;MKEAFFQTMSLMTLLKGTLFLFMVTLPITIFLIGFIGIMARGSPPAKNYSMNPFVMTALMIFSGPLLVLIITLFSGKVLDALIQTTEFSQAEVSMLGLGFGALVVVILGNIFIDHGFQAKRGSFGISFFALILIGLFFALINFLGKINLSFMKN
;
A
#
# COMPACT_ATOMS: atom_id res chain seq x y z
N MET A 1 0.85 20.71 -17.56
CA MET A 1 0.03 20.15 -16.46
C MET A 1 -0.95 19.07 -16.93
N LYS A 2 -1.73 19.26 -18.02
CA LYS A 2 -2.63 18.21 -18.54
C LYS A 2 -1.92 16.88 -18.87
N GLU A 3 -0.72 16.94 -19.43
CA GLU A 3 0.02 15.73 -19.86
C GLU A 3 0.46 14.82 -18.71
N ALA A 4 0.69 15.36 -17.51
CA ALA A 4 1.15 14.56 -16.37
C ALA A 4 0.08 13.59 -15.86
N PHE A 5 -1.20 13.96 -15.94
CA PHE A 5 -2.31 13.12 -15.44
C PHE A 5 -2.58 11.90 -16.31
N PHE A 6 -2.26 11.97 -17.60
CA PHE A 6 -2.43 10.88 -18.56
C PHE A 6 -1.17 10.02 -18.72
N GLN A 7 -0.10 10.32 -17.98
CA GLN A 7 1.06 9.43 -17.96
C GLN A 7 0.66 8.09 -17.35
N THR A 8 1.10 7.02 -18.00
CA THR A 8 0.87 5.66 -17.56
C THR A 8 2.09 5.09 -16.84
N MET A 9 1.85 4.16 -15.92
CA MET A 9 2.87 3.37 -15.27
C MET A 9 2.63 1.89 -15.56
N SER A 10 3.69 1.17 -15.94
CA SER A 10 3.61 -0.27 -16.14
C SER A 10 3.39 -1.00 -14.80
N LEU A 11 2.45 -1.93 -14.77
CA LEU A 11 2.21 -2.82 -13.63
C LEU A 11 3.46 -3.63 -13.28
N MET A 12 4.26 -4.01 -14.28
CA MET A 12 5.52 -4.73 -14.08
C MET A 12 6.54 -3.88 -13.32
N THR A 13 6.65 -2.59 -13.64
CA THR A 13 7.51 -1.65 -12.90
C THR A 13 7.08 -1.53 -11.44
N LEU A 14 5.77 -1.38 -11.20
CA LEU A 14 5.23 -1.27 -9.85
C LEU A 14 5.44 -2.56 -9.04
N LEU A 15 5.25 -3.73 -9.65
CA LEU A 15 5.48 -5.02 -9.02
C LEU A 15 6.96 -5.21 -8.67
N LYS A 16 7.87 -4.94 -9.62
CA LYS A 16 9.33 -5.00 -9.39
C LYS A 16 9.76 -4.06 -8.26
N GLY A 17 9.27 -2.82 -8.28
CA GLY A 17 9.53 -1.84 -7.24
C GLY A 17 9.04 -2.27 -5.86
N THR A 18 7.85 -2.87 -5.80
CA THR A 18 7.28 -3.42 -4.56
C THR A 18 8.12 -4.58 -4.02
N LEU A 19 8.53 -5.52 -4.87
CA LEU A 19 9.40 -6.62 -4.49
C LEU A 19 10.75 -6.13 -3.97
N PHE A 20 11.36 -5.16 -4.67
CA PHE A 20 12.61 -4.56 -4.24
C PHE A 20 12.47 -3.85 -2.90
N LEU A 21 11.40 -3.08 -2.71
CA LEU A 21 11.10 -2.43 -1.43
C LEU A 21 10.97 -3.47 -0.31
N PHE A 22 10.28 -4.59 -0.55
CA PHE A 22 10.18 -5.67 0.44
C PHE A 22 11.53 -6.31 0.75
N MET A 23 12.38 -6.56 -0.25
CA MET A 23 13.71 -7.13 -0.03
C MET A 23 14.59 -6.21 0.82
N VAL A 24 14.59 -4.91 0.51
CA VAL A 24 15.39 -3.91 1.25
C VAL A 24 14.85 -3.69 2.66
N THR A 25 13.53 -3.72 2.84
CA THR A 25 12.92 -3.50 4.16
C THR A 25 12.84 -4.78 5.01
N LEU A 26 13.02 -5.97 4.42
CA LEU A 26 12.91 -7.27 5.10
C LEU A 26 13.70 -7.33 6.42
N PRO A 27 15.00 -6.93 6.48
CA PRO A 27 15.76 -7.03 7.72
C PRO A 27 15.15 -6.17 8.82
N ILE A 28 14.82 -4.92 8.51
CA ILE A 28 14.21 -3.97 9.45
C ILE A 28 12.83 -4.48 9.89
N THR A 29 12.04 -5.01 8.97
CA THR A 29 10.73 -5.61 9.24
C THR A 29 10.84 -6.79 10.21
N ILE A 30 11.80 -7.69 10.02
CA ILE A 30 12.05 -8.83 10.93
C ILE A 30 12.43 -8.33 12.33
N PHE A 31 13.34 -7.36 12.42
CA PHE A 31 13.71 -6.75 13.71
C PHE A 31 12.50 -6.08 14.39
N LEU A 32 11.66 -5.38 13.64
CA LEU A 32 10.45 -4.72 14.16
C LEU A 32 9.43 -5.74 14.69
N ILE A 33 9.18 -6.82 13.93
CA ILE A 33 8.30 -7.93 14.35
C ILE A 33 8.82 -8.56 15.65
N GLY A 34 10.13 -8.82 15.71
CA GLY A 34 10.77 -9.37 16.90
C GLY A 34 10.63 -8.44 18.11
N PHE A 35 10.92 -7.15 17.94
CA PHE A 35 10.80 -6.14 18.98
C PHE A 35 9.37 -6.03 19.51
N ILE A 36 8.38 -5.88 18.62
CA ILE A 36 6.96 -5.77 19.00
C ILE A 36 6.50 -7.04 19.71
N GLY A 37 6.89 -8.22 19.22
CA GLY A 37 6.50 -9.47 19.85
C GLY A 37 7.13 -9.68 21.24
N ILE A 38 8.38 -9.25 21.46
CA ILE A 38 9.01 -9.26 22.79
C ILE A 38 8.28 -8.32 23.74
N MET A 39 7.96 -7.09 23.29
CA MET A 39 7.20 -6.11 24.07
C MET A 39 5.79 -6.62 24.40
N ALA A 40 5.12 -7.27 23.44
CA ALA A 40 3.78 -7.82 23.60
C ALA A 40 3.75 -9.02 24.57
N ARG A 41 4.86 -9.74 24.76
CA ARG A 41 4.94 -10.88 25.70
C ARG A 41 4.69 -10.47 27.15
N GLY A 42 4.92 -9.20 27.50
CA GLY A 42 4.65 -8.64 28.83
C GLY A 42 3.20 -8.20 29.06
N SER A 43 2.35 -8.19 28.02
CA SER A 43 0.96 -7.76 28.11
C SER A 43 0.04 -8.96 27.83
N PRO A 44 -0.83 -9.38 28.78
CA PRO A 44 -1.76 -10.47 28.51
C PRO A 44 -2.62 -10.11 27.28
N PRO A 45 -2.81 -11.04 26.32
CA PRO A 45 -3.70 -10.78 25.20
C PRO A 45 -5.08 -10.41 25.75
N ALA A 46 -5.65 -9.32 25.27
CA ALA A 46 -7.03 -8.98 25.57
C ALA A 46 -7.90 -10.22 25.29
N LYS A 47 -8.80 -10.58 26.22
CA LYS A 47 -9.52 -11.86 26.31
C LYS A 47 -10.20 -12.39 25.01
N ASN A 48 -10.25 -11.58 23.95
CA ASN A 48 -10.87 -11.87 22.66
C ASN A 48 -9.88 -12.00 21.48
N TYR A 49 -8.57 -11.87 21.68
CA TYR A 49 -7.58 -12.06 20.61
C TYR A 49 -6.97 -13.47 20.69
N SER A 50 -7.39 -14.35 19.77
CA SER A 50 -6.90 -15.72 19.64
C SER A 50 -5.57 -15.82 18.89
N MET A 51 -5.11 -14.73 18.27
CA MET A 51 -3.92 -14.72 17.43
C MET A 51 -2.70 -14.19 18.17
N ASN A 52 -1.57 -14.88 18.01
CA ASN A 52 -0.30 -14.48 18.61
C ASN A 52 0.12 -13.08 18.10
N PRO A 53 0.49 -12.13 18.98
CA PRO A 53 0.93 -10.77 18.60
C PRO A 53 2.04 -10.72 17.54
N PHE A 54 2.95 -11.71 17.53
CA PHE A 54 3.99 -11.83 16.50
C PHE A 54 3.37 -12.03 15.11
N VAL A 55 2.40 -12.93 14.99
CA VAL A 55 1.73 -13.26 13.73
C VAL A 55 0.86 -12.09 13.26
N MET A 56 0.16 -11.43 14.19
CA MET A 56 -0.66 -10.26 13.87
C MET A 56 0.19 -9.10 13.36
N THR A 57 1.33 -8.84 13.99
CA THR A 57 2.27 -7.80 13.58
C THR A 57 2.89 -8.12 12.22
N ALA A 58 3.33 -9.37 12.01
CA ALA A 58 3.87 -9.80 10.72
C ALA A 58 2.84 -9.64 9.61
N LEU A 59 1.59 -10.10 9.83
CA LEU A 59 0.52 -9.93 8.86
C LEU A 59 0.28 -8.47 8.53
N MET A 60 0.19 -7.57 9.50
CA MET A 60 -0.03 -6.15 9.21
C MET A 60 1.11 -5.52 8.41
N ILE A 61 2.37 -5.80 8.73
CA ILE A 61 3.51 -5.17 8.05
C ILE A 61 3.64 -5.66 6.61
N PHE A 62 3.39 -6.95 6.34
CA PHE A 62 3.49 -7.49 4.98
C PHE A 62 2.22 -7.27 4.16
N SER A 63 1.04 -7.48 4.75
CA SER A 63 -0.23 -7.37 4.02
C SER A 63 -0.68 -5.93 3.83
N GLY A 64 -0.35 -4.99 4.72
CA GLY A 64 -0.80 -3.61 4.64
C GLY A 64 -0.39 -2.93 3.31
N PRO A 65 0.91 -2.87 2.98
CA PRO A 65 1.38 -2.29 1.72
C PRO A 65 0.84 -3.02 0.49
N LEU A 66 0.69 -4.35 0.54
CA LEU A 66 0.11 -5.15 -0.54
C LEU A 66 -1.36 -4.82 -0.76
N LEU A 67 -2.16 -4.71 0.31
CA LEU A 67 -3.57 -4.34 0.24
C LEU A 67 -3.73 -2.93 -0.33
N VAL A 68 -2.91 -1.97 0.11
CA VAL A 68 -2.89 -0.61 -0.46
C VAL A 68 -2.59 -0.66 -1.94
N LEU A 69 -1.57 -1.42 -2.36
CA LEU A 69 -1.22 -1.57 -3.77
C LEU A 69 -2.38 -2.17 -4.58
N ILE A 70 -2.93 -3.31 -4.13
CA ILE A 70 -3.99 -4.03 -4.84
C ILE A 70 -5.24 -3.16 -4.98
N ILE A 71 -5.70 -2.53 -3.89
CA ILE A 71 -6.90 -1.69 -3.90
C ILE A 71 -6.68 -0.49 -4.82
N THR A 72 -5.52 0.16 -4.75
CA THR A 72 -5.21 1.32 -5.59
C THR A 72 -5.14 0.95 -7.07
N LEU A 73 -4.47 -0.16 -7.41
CA LEU A 73 -4.37 -0.63 -8.79
C LEU A 73 -5.73 -1.03 -9.35
N PHE A 74 -6.53 -1.76 -8.58
CA PHE A 74 -7.85 -2.21 -9.01
C PHE A 74 -8.80 -1.02 -9.22
N SER A 75 -8.92 -0.13 -8.24
CA SER A 75 -9.77 1.06 -8.35
C SER A 75 -9.29 2.03 -9.42
N GLY A 76 -7.97 2.19 -9.59
CA GLY A 76 -7.38 2.97 -10.67
C GLY A 76 -7.69 2.39 -12.04
N LYS A 77 -7.63 1.06 -12.20
CA LYS A 77 -8.03 0.38 -13.45
C LYS A 77 -9.52 0.50 -13.76
N VAL A 78 -10.37 0.43 -12.74
CA VAL A 78 -11.81 0.68 -12.91
C VAL A 78 -12.02 2.10 -13.42
N LEU A 79 -11.37 3.10 -12.82
CA LEU A 79 -11.50 4.48 -13.30
C LEU A 79 -10.95 4.66 -14.72
N ASP A 80 -9.79 4.09 -15.02
CA ASP A 80 -9.19 4.18 -16.34
C ASP A 80 -10.10 3.60 -17.43
N ALA A 81 -10.78 2.49 -17.13
CA ALA A 81 -11.77 1.91 -18.02
C ALA A 81 -13.03 2.79 -18.18
N LEU A 82 -13.48 3.46 -17.12
CA LEU A 82 -14.63 4.36 -17.15
C LEU A 82 -14.34 5.65 -17.95
N ILE A 83 -13.14 6.20 -17.84
CA ILE A 83 -12.70 7.43 -18.52
C ILE A 83 -12.02 7.12 -19.87
N GLN A 84 -11.83 5.84 -20.20
CA GLN A 84 -11.18 5.36 -21.43
C GLN A 84 -9.74 5.86 -21.59
N THR A 85 -9.01 6.02 -20.48
CA THR A 85 -7.59 6.45 -20.50
C THR A 85 -6.66 5.30 -20.85
N THR A 86 -6.92 4.10 -20.31
CA THR A 86 -6.22 2.86 -20.67
C THR A 86 -7.23 1.72 -20.76
N GLU A 87 -6.99 0.76 -21.66
CA GLU A 87 -7.83 -0.43 -21.72
C GLU A 87 -7.61 -1.30 -20.48
N PHE A 88 -8.66 -2.03 -20.08
CA PHE A 88 -8.56 -2.96 -18.94
C PHE A 88 -7.54 -4.09 -19.21
N SER A 89 -7.37 -4.48 -20.48
CA SER A 89 -6.42 -5.48 -20.97
C SER A 89 -4.95 -5.05 -20.89
N GLN A 90 -4.68 -3.74 -20.87
CA GLN A 90 -3.31 -3.22 -20.89
C GLN A 90 -2.64 -3.35 -19.52
N ALA A 91 -1.36 -3.73 -19.49
CA ALA A 91 -0.59 -3.87 -18.25
C ALA A 91 -0.06 -2.52 -17.71
N GLU A 92 -0.89 -1.48 -17.80
CA GLU A 92 -0.55 -0.10 -17.44
C GLU A 92 -1.67 0.57 -16.65
N VAL A 93 -1.36 1.52 -15.78
CA VAL A 93 -2.37 2.30 -15.05
C VAL A 93 -2.00 3.78 -15.12
N SER A 94 -2.98 4.66 -15.31
CA SER A 94 -2.74 6.10 -15.39
C SER A 94 -2.45 6.70 -14.02
N MET A 95 -1.69 7.81 -13.99
CA MET A 95 -1.46 8.57 -12.74
C MET A 95 -2.77 9.08 -12.15
N LEU A 96 -3.74 9.45 -12.99
CA LEU A 96 -5.08 9.86 -12.54
C LEU A 96 -5.79 8.69 -11.85
N GLY A 97 -5.75 7.50 -12.45
CA GLY A 97 -6.26 6.26 -11.86
C GLY A 97 -5.61 5.94 -10.51
N LEU A 98 -4.29 6.05 -10.42
CA LEU A 98 -3.56 5.88 -9.15
C LEU A 98 -3.97 6.90 -8.09
N GLY A 99 -4.13 8.17 -8.48
CA GLY A 99 -4.58 9.22 -7.57
C GLY A 99 -5.99 8.96 -7.02
N PHE A 100 -6.90 8.53 -7.89
CA PHE A 100 -8.24 8.13 -7.47
C PHE A 100 -8.22 6.89 -6.58
N GLY A 101 -7.40 5.89 -6.92
CA GLY A 101 -7.30 4.69 -6.09
C GLY A 101 -6.73 4.98 -4.70
N ALA A 102 -5.80 5.94 -4.59
CA ALA A 102 -5.32 6.43 -3.29
C ALA A 102 -6.45 7.07 -2.47
N LEU A 103 -7.33 7.86 -3.10
CA LEU A 103 -8.53 8.40 -2.45
C LEU A 103 -9.45 7.28 -1.96
N VAL A 104 -9.69 6.25 -2.78
CA VAL A 104 -10.51 5.09 -2.39
C VAL A 104 -9.92 4.38 -1.17
N VAL A 105 -8.60 4.14 -1.14
CA VAL A 105 -7.92 3.54 0.01
C VAL A 105 -8.14 4.36 1.28
N VAL A 106 -8.00 5.69 1.20
CA VAL A 106 -8.17 6.56 2.37
C VAL A 106 -9.62 6.60 2.85
N ILE A 107 -10.59 6.64 1.93
CA ILE A 107 -12.01 6.58 2.27
C ILE A 107 -12.34 5.24 2.94
N LEU A 108 -11.92 4.12 2.36
CA LEU A 108 -12.15 2.78 2.94
C LEU A 108 -11.45 2.62 4.30
N GLY A 109 -10.23 3.14 4.43
CA GLY A 109 -9.50 3.15 5.69
C GLY A 109 -10.21 3.94 6.78
N ASN A 110 -10.72 5.13 6.46
CA ASN A 110 -11.51 5.93 7.39
C ASN A 110 -12.81 5.21 7.81
N ILE A 111 -13.57 4.66 6.86
CA ILE A 111 -14.79 3.88 7.13
C ILE A 111 -14.47 2.70 8.05
N PHE A 112 -13.38 1.99 7.79
CA PHE A 112 -12.93 0.86 8.60
C PHE A 112 -12.54 1.29 10.02
N ILE A 113 -11.86 2.42 10.19
CA ILE A 113 -11.48 2.93 11.51
C ILE A 113 -12.71 3.40 12.30
N ASP A 114 -13.59 4.17 11.66
CA ASP A 114 -14.78 4.74 12.28
C ASP A 114 -15.76 3.65 12.76
N HIS A 115 -15.96 2.59 11.96
CA HIS A 115 -16.85 1.49 12.31
C HIS A 115 -16.17 0.35 13.09
N GLY A 116 -14.90 0.04 12.80
CA GLY A 116 -14.18 -1.09 13.39
C GLY A 116 -13.60 -0.79 14.77
N PHE A 117 -13.13 0.44 15.01
CA PHE A 117 -12.51 0.84 16.28
C PHE A 117 -13.38 1.77 17.12
N GLN A 118 -14.61 2.06 16.67
CA GLN A 118 -15.55 3.01 17.30
C GLN A 118 -14.93 4.39 17.58
N ALA A 119 -13.85 4.72 16.88
CA ALA A 119 -13.18 6.00 16.98
C ALA A 119 -14.00 7.02 16.18
N LYS A 120 -15.12 7.50 16.75
CA LYS A 120 -16.00 8.52 16.14
C LYS A 120 -15.35 9.91 16.11
N ARG A 121 -14.17 10.02 15.52
CA ARG A 121 -13.47 11.28 15.32
C ARG A 121 -12.94 11.25 13.89
N GLY A 122 -13.77 11.72 12.96
CA GLY A 122 -13.37 11.97 11.57
C GLY A 122 -12.14 12.88 11.53
N SER A 123 -10.97 12.27 11.52
CA SER A 123 -9.69 12.97 11.62
C SER A 123 -9.19 13.24 10.22
N PHE A 124 -9.67 14.32 9.62
CA PHE A 124 -9.22 14.80 8.30
C PHE A 124 -7.68 14.90 8.20
N GLY A 125 -7.01 15.18 9.32
CA GLY A 125 -5.55 15.21 9.40
C GLY A 125 -4.91 13.84 9.10
N ILE A 126 -5.43 12.75 9.67
CA ILE A 126 -4.93 11.39 9.43
C ILE A 126 -5.12 11.01 7.96
N SER A 127 -6.26 11.38 7.36
CA SER A 127 -6.55 11.11 5.94
C SER A 127 -5.57 11.83 5.00
N PHE A 128 -5.21 13.08 5.31
CA PHE A 128 -4.23 13.82 4.52
C PHE A 128 -2.83 13.21 4.61
N PHE A 129 -2.37 12.84 5.82
CA PHE A 129 -1.11 12.12 5.98
C PHE A 129 -1.11 10.76 5.26
N ALA A 130 -2.24 10.04 5.28
CA ALA A 130 -2.38 8.79 4.55
C ALA A 130 -2.23 8.99 3.03
N LEU A 131 -2.84 10.03 2.45
CA LEU A 131 -2.65 10.36 1.03
C LEU A 131 -1.18 10.64 0.69
N ILE A 132 -0.49 11.42 1.53
CA ILE A 132 0.96 11.70 1.34
C ILE A 132 1.76 10.40 1.40
N LEU A 133 1.51 9.53 2.38
CA LEU A 133 2.21 8.26 2.53
C LEU A 133 1.97 7.34 1.35
N ILE A 134 0.74 7.26 0.83
CA ILE A 134 0.41 6.48 -0.37
C ILE A 134 1.14 7.08 -1.58
N GLY A 135 1.15 8.40 -1.75
CA GLY A 135 1.89 9.07 -2.83
C GLY A 135 3.39 8.80 -2.78
N LEU A 136 4.00 8.91 -1.59
CA LEU A 136 5.41 8.57 -1.36
C LEU A 136 5.70 7.10 -1.65
N PHE A 137 4.81 6.19 -1.22
CA PHE A 137 4.92 4.76 -1.51
C PHE A 137 4.95 4.50 -3.01
N PHE A 138 4.02 5.07 -3.78
CA PHE A 138 3.99 4.93 -5.24
C PHE A 138 5.21 5.56 -5.93
N ALA A 139 5.67 6.72 -5.45
CA ALA A 139 6.89 7.35 -5.96
C ALA A 139 8.13 6.47 -5.71
N LEU A 140 8.26 5.91 -4.51
CA LEU A 140 9.34 4.99 -4.14
C LEU A 140 9.32 3.72 -4.98
N ILE A 141 8.21 3.01 -5.07
CA ILE A 141 8.16 1.77 -5.87
C ILE A 141 8.38 2.06 -7.37
N ASN A 142 7.91 3.19 -7.90
CA ASN A 142 8.20 3.57 -9.29
C ASN A 142 9.69 3.85 -9.49
N PHE A 143 10.34 4.54 -8.56
CA PHE A 143 11.78 4.77 -8.60
C PHE A 143 12.56 3.45 -8.52
N LEU A 144 12.24 2.60 -7.55
CA LEU A 144 12.89 1.30 -7.34
C LEU A 144 12.65 0.33 -8.51
N GLY A 145 11.46 0.36 -9.10
CA GLY A 145 11.10 -0.48 -10.25
C GLY A 145 11.84 -0.12 -11.54
N LYS A 146 12.39 1.10 -11.62
CA LYS A 146 13.25 1.54 -12.74
C LYS A 146 14.72 1.15 -12.55
N ILE A 147 15.11 0.70 -11.35
CA ILE A 147 16.47 0.22 -11.11
C ILE A 147 16.67 -1.09 -11.87
N ASN A 148 17.61 -1.09 -12.81
CA ASN A 148 18.02 -2.31 -13.51
C ASN A 148 18.80 -3.20 -12.54
N LEU A 149 18.15 -4.25 -12.03
CA LEU A 149 18.81 -5.26 -11.23
C LEU A 149 19.61 -6.18 -12.14
N SER A 150 20.90 -5.87 -12.29
CA SER A 150 21.84 -6.68 -13.09
C SER A 150 21.90 -8.16 -12.65
N PHE A 151 21.43 -8.49 -11.44
CA PHE A 151 21.41 -9.85 -10.89
C PHE A 151 20.22 -10.71 -11.35
N MET A 152 19.25 -10.17 -12.09
CA MET A 152 18.12 -10.92 -12.68
C MET A 152 18.26 -11.12 -14.21
N LYS A 153 19.46 -10.94 -14.76
CA LYS A 153 19.81 -11.43 -16.11
C LYS A 153 20.42 -12.82 -15.95
N ASN A 154 19.59 -13.85 -15.91
CA ASN A 154 19.93 -15.24 -16.21
C ASN A 154 18.68 -15.93 -16.74
#